data_AF-A0A7V9GG68-F1
#
_entry.id   AF-A0A7V9GG68-F1
#
_cell.length_a   1.000
_cell.length_b   1.000
_cell.length_c   1.000
_cell.angle_alpha   90.00
_cell.angle_beta   90.00
_cell.angle_gamma   90.00
#
_symmetry.space_group_name_H-M   'P 1'
#
loop_
_entity.id
_entity.type
_entity.pdbx_description
1 polymer ?
#
loop_
_entity_poly.entity_id
_entity_poly.type
_entity_poly.pdbx_seq_one_letter_code
_entity_poly.pdbx_strand_id
1 'polypeptide(L)' 'MVLAAGGGARYRDSGGTTHKLLAPFRGSTVVETAVAAALAAGLDATFVVTGAVELADRLPPAVTVLAHP' A
#
# COMPACT_ATOMS: atom_id res chain seq x y z
N MET A 1 -3.82 -10.80 0.20
CA MET A 1 -4.43 -9.52 -0.24
C MET A 1 -3.98 -8.40 0.68
N VAL A 2 -3.72 -7.21 0.14
CA VAL A 2 -3.39 -5.97 0.87
C VAL A 2 -4.48 -4.93 0.61
N LEU A 3 -5.15 -4.46 1.67
CA LEU A 3 -6.17 -3.41 1.59
C LEU A 3 -5.52 -2.03 1.76
N ALA A 4 -5.27 -1.35 0.64
CA ALA A 4 -4.50 -0.11 0.54
C ALA A 4 -5.34 1.08 0.03
N ALA A 5 -6.64 1.11 0.34
CA ALA A 5 -7.57 2.14 -0.15
C ALA A 5 -7.91 3.23 0.89
N GLY A 6 -7.49 3.11 2.15
CA GLY A 6 -7.93 4.01 3.22
C GLY A 6 -7.27 5.39 3.21
N GLY A 7 -8.07 6.46 3.28
CA GLY A 7 -7.62 7.87 3.13
C GLY A 7 -6.80 8.51 4.26
N GLY A 8 -6.40 7.74 5.27
CA GLY A 8 -5.34 8.14 6.20
C GLY A 8 -5.61 9.33 7.13
N ALA A 9 -6.87 9.73 7.36
CA ALA A 9 -7.22 10.89 8.18
C ALA A 9 -6.49 10.92 9.54
N ARG A 10 -6.61 9.83 10.33
CA ARG A 10 -5.96 9.70 11.65
C ARG A 10 -4.44 9.89 11.62
N TYR A 11 -3.77 9.53 10.52
CA TYR A 11 -2.32 9.73 10.40
C TYR A 11 -1.97 11.20 10.15
N ARG A 12 -2.80 11.91 9.37
CA ARG A 12 -2.65 13.37 9.21
C ARG A 12 -2.97 14.10 10.52
N ASP A 13 -4.03 13.69 11.21
CA ASP A 13 -4.43 14.30 12.49
C ASP A 13 -3.35 14.16 13.56
N SER A 14 -2.52 13.10 13.49
CA SER A 14 -1.35 12.93 14.36
C SER A 14 -0.10 13.71 13.92
N GLY A 15 -0.19 14.57 12.91
CA GLY A 15 0.92 15.38 12.38
C GLY A 15 1.70 14.74 11.22
N GLY A 16 1.20 13.65 10.61
CA GLY A 16 1.82 13.05 9.43
C GLY A 16 1.75 13.95 8.21
N THR A 17 2.88 14.13 7.52
CA THR A 17 3.02 15.09 6.40
C THR A 17 2.84 14.49 5.00
N THR A 18 2.71 13.16 4.90
CA THR A 18 2.47 12.43 3.65
C THR A 18 1.24 11.53 3.77
N HIS A 19 0.81 10.89 2.68
CA HIS A 19 -0.22 9.86 2.77
C HIS A 19 0.30 8.65 3.57
N LYS A 20 -0.51 8.07 4.47
CA LYS A 20 -0.06 6.99 5.39
C LYS A 20 0.63 5.81 4.70
N LEU A 21 0.24 5.53 3.45
CA LEU A 21 0.77 4.42 2.67
C LEU A 21 2.16 4.72 2.09
N LEU A 22 2.45 6.01 1.86
CA LEU A 22 3.71 6.52 1.35
C LEU A 22 4.65 7.00 2.47
N ALA A 23 4.23 6.84 3.73
CA ALA A 23 5.06 7.19 4.88
C ALA A 23 6.33 6.31 4.92
N PRO A 24 7.51 6.89 5.23
CA PRO A 24 8.74 6.12 5.40
C PRO A 24 8.57 5.03 6.47
N PHE A 25 8.95 3.81 6.13
CA PHE A 25 8.88 2.65 7.00
C PHE A 25 9.95 1.63 6.60
N ARG A 26 10.83 1.28 7.55
CA ARG A 26 11.90 0.26 7.36
C ARG A 26 12.76 0.46 6.10
N GLY A 27 13.10 1.71 5.78
CA GLY A 27 13.93 2.04 4.61
C GLY A 27 13.19 2.07 3.27
N SER A 28 11.85 1.91 3.28
CA SER A 28 10.96 1.98 2.12
C SER A 28 9.68 2.72 2.54
N THR A 29 8.54 2.48 1.90
CA THR A 29 7.22 2.96 2.32
C THR A 29 6.40 1.86 2.98
N VAL A 30 5.35 2.25 3.71
CA VAL A 30 4.41 1.28 4.32
C VAL A 30 3.81 0.34 3.28
N VAL A 31 3.40 0.86 2.12
CA VAL A 31 2.78 0.04 1.06
C VAL A 31 3.77 -0.93 0.41
N GLU A 32 4.96 -0.45 0.04
CA GLU A 32 6.01 -1.29 -0.55
C GLU A 32 6.43 -2.41 0.41
N THR A 33 6.58 -2.09 1.71
CA THR A 33 6.92 -3.09 2.73
C THR A 33 5.82 -4.14 2.89
N ALA A 34 4.55 -3.73 2.92
CA ALA A 34 3.43 -4.65 3.04
C ALA A 34 3.28 -5.56 1.82
N VAL A 35 3.45 -5.02 0.62
CA VAL A 35 3.37 -5.77 -0.64
C VAL A 35 4.53 -6.76 -0.76
N ALA A 36 5.76 -6.35 -0.43
CA ALA A 36 6.91 -7.24 -0.41
C ALA A 36 6.70 -8.43 0.54
N ALA A 37 6.17 -8.18 1.74
CA ALA A 37 5.85 -9.25 2.69
C ALA A 37 4.77 -10.20 2.16
N ALA A 38 3.72 -9.68 1.50
CA ALA A 38 2.66 -10.51 0.92
C ALA A 38 3.19 -11.40 -0.22
N LEU A 39 4.07 -10.87 -1.08
CA LEU A 39 4.71 -11.64 -2.14
C LEU A 39 5.65 -12.72 -1.56
N ALA A 40 6.45 -12.36 -0.55
CA ALA A 40 7.36 -13.29 0.12
C ALA A 40 6.66 -14.44 0.84
N ALA A 41 5.36 -14.30 1.14
CA ALA A 41 4.56 -15.37 1.73
C ALA A 41 4.25 -16.53 0.77
N GLY A 42 4.55 -16.40 -0.53
CA GLY A 42 4.41 -17.49 -1.50
C GLY A 42 2.96 -17.89 -1.80
N LEU A 43 2.03 -16.93 -1.72
CA LEU A 43 0.63 -17.15 -2.08
C LEU A 43 0.48 -17.32 -3.60
N ASP A 44 -0.54 -18.07 -4.03
CA ASP A 44 -0.86 -18.26 -5.46
C ASP A 44 -1.10 -16.94 -6.21
N ALA A 45 -1.66 -15.94 -5.50
CA ALA A 45 -1.88 -14.60 -6.02
C ALA A 45 -1.82 -13.54 -4.92
N THR A 46 -1.36 -12.34 -5.29
CA THR A 46 -1.37 -11.16 -4.41
C THR A 46 -2.20 -10.05 -5.03
N PHE A 47 -3.31 -9.72 -4.38
CA PHE A 47 -4.17 -8.59 -4.75
C PHE A 47 -3.86 -7.38 -3.88
N VAL A 48 -3.81 -6.19 -4.49
CA VAL A 48 -3.69 -4.90 -3.81
C VAL A 48 -4.90 -4.05 -4.16
N VAL A 49 -5.72 -3.72 -3.15
CA VAL A 49 -6.89 -2.86 -3.33
C VAL A 49 -6.49 -1.40 -3.13
N THR A 50 -6.59 -0.57 -4.17
CA THR A 50 -6.19 0.84 -4.18
C THR A 50 -7.41 1.77 -4.09
N GLY A 51 -7.20 3.07 -3.83
CA GLY A 51 -8.30 4.03 -3.73
C GLY A 51 -7.82 5.44 -3.42
N ALA A 52 -7.66 5.78 -2.14
CA ALA A 52 -7.44 7.17 -1.69
C ALA A 52 -6.10 7.83 -2.11
N VAL A 53 -5.18 7.10 -2.73
CA VAL A 53 -3.92 7.63 -3.28
C VAL A 53 -3.50 6.77 -4.48
N GLU A 54 -2.85 7.40 -5.47
CA GLU A 54 -2.27 6.69 -6.61
C GLU A 54 -1.06 5.86 -6.19
N LEU A 55 -1.00 4.60 -6.65
CA LEU A 55 0.00 3.63 -6.22
C LEU A 55 0.63 2.86 -7.39
N ALA A 56 0.19 3.04 -8.63
CA ALA A 56 0.64 2.24 -9.77
C ALA A 56 2.18 2.18 -9.86
N ASP A 57 2.87 3.32 -9.71
CA ASP A 57 4.33 3.40 -9.81
C ASP A 57 5.09 2.80 -8.60
N ARG A 58 4.36 2.35 -7.57
CA ARG A 58 4.90 1.80 -6.32
C ARG A 58 4.65 0.30 -6.17
N LEU A 59 3.87 -0.29 -7.08
CA LEU A 59 3.49 -1.69 -7.01
C LEU A 59 4.29 -2.50 -8.04
N PRO A 60 4.89 -3.64 -7.64
CA PRO A 60 5.58 -4.50 -8.58
C PRO A 60 4.57 -5.18 -9.53
N PRO A 61 4.98 -5.54 -10.76
CA PRO A 61 4.09 -6.17 -11.74
C PRO A 61 3.53 -7.53 -11.32
N ALA A 62 4.08 -8.14 -10.26
CA ALA A 62 3.64 -9.42 -9.71
C ALA A 62 2.32 -9.35 -8.90
N VAL A 63 1.77 -8.16 -8.66
CA VAL A 63 0.47 -8.01 -7.99
C VAL A 63 -0.66 -7.71 -8.98
N THR A 64 -1.87 -8.13 -8.64
CA THR A 64 -3.08 -7.68 -9.30
C THR A 64 -3.67 -6.49 -8.57
N VAL A 65 -3.84 -5.37 -9.27
CA VAL A 65 -4.41 -4.15 -8.71
C VAL A 65 -5.94 -4.16 -8.86
N LEU A 66 -6.64 -3.86 -7.77
CA LEU A 66 -8.10 -3.72 -7.75
C LEU A 66 -8.45 -2.32 -7.27
N ALA A 67 -9.23 -1.57 -8.03
CA ALA A 67 -9.69 -0.25 -7.60
C ALA A 67 -10.90 -0.40 -6.65
N HIS A 68 -10.85 0.27 -5.50
CA HIS A 68 -12.03 0.52 -4.68
C HIS A 68 -12.88 1.62 -5.35
N PRO A 69 -14.21 1.45 -5.45
CA PRO A 69 -15.10 2.46 -6.03
C PRO A 69 -15.15 3.76 -5.23
#